data_AF-A0A428SR60-F1
#
_entry.id   AF-A0A428SR60-F1
#
_cell.length_a   1.000
_cell.length_b   1.000
_cell.length_c   1.000
_cell.angle_alpha   90.00
_cell.angle_beta   90.00
_cell.angle_gamma   90.00
#
_symmetry.space_group_name_H-M   'P 1'
#
loop_
_entity.id
_entity.type
_entity.pdbx_description
1 polymer ?
#
loop_
_entity_poly.entity_id
_entity_poly.type
_entity_poly.pdbx_seq_one_letter_code
_entity_poly.pdbx_strand_id
1 'polypeptide(L)'
;MDPGTALAVVSLSFDLFASCVRGFTLISDARNIGKDAAIERTKLVLQEYRLIEWARAIGLDSPKDDESLGVHKHPAALILFQLEQLLSSTDALKKRYKLELVSPPDDSDDLVTSETTVALDNPASSILSNIVSSETRAGILKRASTLNTANRFPRRLWWAAVDKKKYAELVKDVTGLVDGLWSLLDMPHRVQTSRAVNQTLQIAIQTSEDIKGLQDLQKSLHESRADAEMKNGLAASAGLKAQHILLTSNDGHTQQAAHSDDGTNHIVPAQLPSVLDPSQVTSIHMLSSIIGSAQYQGDTVLIEEKRVQPRMKAKLKPRVEALVQLLSQPPTPSFQTFPCLGYTEEQGGFRLVFRFPSSTEQPLSLLGVLSRSSGPLPDVGTRLRLAAQLCQTLLSFHTAGWLHKDVRSENILLISSPSSQSIDSLGRPYLCGFSFARQGSPTEISEQPSEDLSRDIYRHAKALGEPSESFERYMDAYSLGCVLIEIAEWTPLRKIVKKRVDISNSNGVKLTDVASLSQWMHNRYITEGYAAFRLGVAFMKMLALCIPAEDEKPDLADFLLCT
;
A
#
# COMPACT_ATOMS: atom_id res chain seq x y z
N MET A 1 17.68 31.56 -26.34
CA MET A 1 18.11 32.21 -25.09
C MET A 1 19.62 32.24 -25.08
N ASP A 2 20.25 33.32 -24.65
CA ASP A 2 21.69 33.28 -24.38
C ASP A 2 21.97 32.40 -23.13
N PRO A 3 23.18 31.85 -22.96
CA PRO A 3 23.51 30.98 -21.83
C PRO A 3 23.32 31.68 -20.48
N GLY A 4 23.63 32.98 -20.39
CA GLY A 4 23.54 33.77 -19.17
C GLY A 4 22.11 33.94 -18.64
N THR A 5 21.13 34.17 -19.52
CA THR A 5 19.71 34.27 -19.15
C THR A 5 19.15 32.92 -18.74
N ALA A 6 19.59 31.82 -19.39
CA ALA A 6 19.17 30.47 -19.02
C ALA A 6 19.66 30.09 -17.61
N LEU A 7 20.91 30.40 -17.28
CA LEU A 7 21.51 30.22 -15.95
C LEU A 7 20.80 31.07 -14.87
N ALA A 8 20.52 32.34 -15.16
CA ALA A 8 19.83 33.23 -14.22
C ALA A 8 18.40 32.75 -13.89
N VAL A 9 17.66 32.26 -14.90
CA VAL A 9 16.30 31.73 -14.72
C VAL A 9 16.29 30.43 -13.91
N VAL A 10 17.29 29.55 -14.10
CA VAL A 10 17.44 28.31 -13.31
C VAL A 10 17.77 28.63 -11.85
N SER A 11 18.73 29.54 -11.60
CA SER A 11 19.07 29.99 -10.25
C SER A 11 17.85 30.58 -9.53
N LEU A 12 17.09 31.46 -10.18
CA LEU A 12 15.88 32.06 -9.61
C LEU A 12 14.80 30.99 -9.31
N SER A 13 14.61 30.03 -10.20
CA SER A 13 13.62 28.96 -10.01
C SER A 13 13.99 28.05 -8.83
N PHE A 14 15.28 27.76 -8.66
CA PHE A 14 15.77 26.99 -7.52
C PHE A 14 15.56 27.75 -6.21
N ASP A 15 15.88 29.05 -6.18
CA ASP A 15 15.69 29.86 -4.98
C ASP A 15 14.21 29.99 -4.58
N LEU A 16 13.30 30.14 -5.55
CA LEU A 16 11.86 30.08 -5.31
C LEU A 16 11.43 28.72 -4.76
N PHE A 17 11.91 27.62 -5.35
CA PHE A 17 11.65 26.27 -4.86
C PHE A 17 12.13 26.07 -3.41
N ALA A 18 13.35 26.49 -3.09
CA ALA A 18 13.89 26.41 -1.74
C ALA A 18 13.11 27.27 -0.74
N SER A 19 12.61 28.44 -1.16
CA SER A 19 11.73 29.29 -0.35
C SER A 19 10.39 28.59 -0.07
N CYS A 20 9.79 27.94 -1.07
CA CYS A 20 8.59 27.13 -0.88
C CYS A 20 8.81 26.01 0.12
N VAL A 21 9.90 25.24 0.02
CA VAL A 21 10.25 24.16 0.98
C VAL A 21 10.38 24.70 2.40
N ARG A 22 11.00 25.89 2.57
CA ARG A 22 11.06 26.57 3.87
C ARG A 22 9.66 26.92 4.39
N GLY A 23 8.81 27.47 3.53
CA GLY A 23 7.43 27.83 3.86
C GLY A 23 6.59 26.61 4.29
N PHE A 24 6.72 25.48 3.59
CA PHE A 24 6.09 24.21 3.97
C PHE A 24 6.51 23.78 5.37
N THR A 25 7.82 23.68 5.61
CA THR A 25 8.39 23.25 6.90
C THR A 25 7.87 24.13 8.03
N LEU A 26 7.92 25.44 7.83
CA LEU A 26 7.44 26.44 8.77
C LEU A 26 5.96 26.23 9.11
N ILE A 27 5.09 26.13 8.09
CA ILE A 27 3.64 25.98 8.31
C ILE A 27 3.31 24.62 8.95
N SER A 28 3.99 23.53 8.56
CA SER A 28 3.75 22.20 9.15
C SER A 28 4.25 22.07 10.57
N ASP A 29 5.35 22.75 10.91
CA ASP A 29 5.98 22.74 12.24
C ASP A 29 5.38 23.76 13.20
N ALA A 30 4.41 24.55 12.76
CA ALA A 30 3.83 25.56 13.63
C ALA A 30 3.11 24.92 14.83
N ARG A 31 3.38 25.46 16.02
CA ARG A 31 2.75 25.01 17.26
C ARG A 31 1.28 25.46 17.31
N ASN A 32 0.48 24.76 18.12
CA ASN A 32 -0.96 25.03 18.31
C ASN A 32 -1.84 24.83 17.06
N ILE A 33 -1.36 24.10 16.05
CA ILE A 33 -2.25 23.45 15.07
C ILE A 33 -2.98 22.34 15.83
N GLY A 34 -4.21 22.62 16.28
CA GLY A 34 -5.01 21.70 17.09
C GLY A 34 -5.10 20.29 16.50
N LYS A 35 -5.41 19.30 17.34
CA LYS A 35 -5.58 17.89 16.94
C LYS A 35 -6.55 17.74 15.75
N ASP A 36 -7.51 18.67 15.63
CA ASP A 36 -8.54 18.67 14.60
C ASP A 36 -8.03 18.95 13.18
N ALA A 37 -6.82 19.49 13.02
CA ALA A 37 -6.21 19.84 11.73
C ALA A 37 -5.05 18.91 11.31
N ALA A 38 -4.90 17.75 11.96
CA ALA A 38 -3.82 16.79 11.69
C ALA A 38 -3.88 16.20 10.26
N ILE A 39 -5.09 16.00 9.74
CA ILE A 39 -5.33 15.50 8.37
C ILE A 39 -4.87 16.55 7.36
N GLU A 40 -5.26 17.80 7.54
CA GLU A 40 -4.85 18.90 6.67
C GLU A 40 -3.33 19.12 6.73
N ARG A 41 -2.71 18.95 7.90
CA ARG A 41 -1.25 19.00 8.04
C ARG A 41 -0.57 17.88 7.25
N THR A 42 -1.11 16.67 7.35
CA THR A 42 -0.63 15.52 6.59
C THR A 42 -0.71 15.78 5.09
N LYS A 43 -1.83 16.31 4.60
CA LYS A 43 -1.97 16.72 3.19
C LYS A 43 -0.95 17.77 2.76
N LEU A 44 -0.66 18.75 3.63
CA LEU A 44 0.33 19.78 3.35
C LEU A 44 1.73 19.18 3.16
N VAL A 45 2.15 18.27 4.05
CA VAL A 45 3.46 17.60 3.92
C VAL A 45 3.51 16.68 2.68
N LEU A 46 2.40 16.04 2.31
CA LEU A 46 2.33 15.31 1.05
C LEU A 46 2.52 16.24 -0.16
N GLN A 47 2.06 17.49 -0.11
CA GLN A 47 2.31 18.47 -1.17
C GLN A 47 3.77 18.94 -1.20
N GLU A 48 4.42 19.10 -0.04
CA GLU A 48 5.87 19.34 0.05
C GLU A 48 6.64 18.22 -0.65
N TYR A 49 6.34 16.97 -0.32
CA TYR A 49 6.98 15.81 -0.95
C TYR A 49 6.78 15.79 -2.46
N ARG A 50 5.54 15.99 -2.92
CA ARG A 50 5.22 16.07 -4.36
C ARG A 50 5.94 17.21 -5.07
N LEU A 51 6.19 18.34 -4.41
CA LEU A 51 6.95 19.45 -4.96
C LEU A 51 8.43 19.06 -5.13
N ILE A 52 9.02 18.39 -4.13
CA ILE A 52 10.41 17.93 -4.18
C ILE A 52 10.59 16.89 -5.30
N GLU A 53 9.68 15.93 -5.43
CA GLU A 53 9.74 14.93 -6.52
C GLU A 53 9.56 15.56 -7.90
N TRP A 54 8.67 16.55 -8.02
CA TRP A 54 8.57 17.34 -9.25
C TRP A 54 9.91 18.04 -9.57
N ALA A 55 10.55 18.68 -8.59
CA ALA A 55 11.83 19.37 -8.76
C ALA A 55 12.94 18.39 -9.19
N ARG A 56 12.98 17.17 -8.63
CA ARG A 56 13.89 16.11 -9.06
C ARG A 56 13.64 15.68 -10.49
N ALA A 57 12.39 15.46 -10.86
CA ALA A 57 12.00 14.99 -12.18
C ALA A 57 12.41 15.94 -13.31
N ILE A 58 12.44 17.25 -13.05
CA ILE A 58 12.86 18.27 -14.02
C ILE A 58 14.35 18.62 -13.92
N GLY A 59 15.10 18.00 -13.01
CA GLY A 59 16.52 18.28 -12.78
C GLY A 59 16.82 19.51 -11.92
N LEU A 60 15.80 20.18 -11.36
CA LEU A 60 15.98 21.37 -10.52
C LEU A 60 16.66 21.03 -9.18
N ASP A 61 16.46 19.81 -8.66
CA ASP A 61 17.10 19.32 -7.44
C ASP A 61 18.49 18.66 -7.69
N SER A 62 18.98 18.62 -8.93
CA SER A 62 20.27 17.99 -9.30
C SER A 62 21.43 18.99 -9.25
N PRO A 63 22.61 18.61 -8.72
CA PRO A 63 23.82 19.44 -8.79
C PRO A 63 24.50 19.45 -10.17
N LYS A 64 24.07 18.56 -11.07
CA LYS A 64 24.50 18.58 -12.48
C LYS A 64 23.46 19.41 -13.24
N ASP A 65 23.90 20.49 -13.88
CA ASP A 65 23.12 21.31 -14.81
C ASP A 65 22.69 20.45 -16.01
N ASP A 66 21.70 19.57 -15.79
CA ASP A 66 21.06 18.85 -16.86
C ASP A 66 20.04 19.82 -17.48
N GLU A 67 20.25 20.22 -18.73
CA GLU A 67 19.42 21.19 -19.45
C GLU A 67 17.99 20.66 -19.74
N SER A 68 17.50 19.66 -19.00
CA SER A 68 16.20 19.01 -19.16
C SER A 68 14.99 19.93 -18.93
N LEU A 69 15.18 21.09 -18.29
CA LEU A 69 14.15 22.11 -18.06
C LEU A 69 13.69 22.83 -19.36
N GLY A 70 14.00 22.31 -20.55
CA GLY A 70 13.93 23.01 -21.83
C GLY A 70 12.56 23.56 -22.26
N VAL A 71 11.42 23.03 -21.76
CA VAL A 71 10.10 23.31 -22.38
C VAL A 71 9.14 24.15 -21.54
N HIS A 72 9.28 24.24 -20.21
CA HIS A 72 8.28 24.93 -19.35
C HIS A 72 8.86 25.82 -18.23
N LYS A 73 10.09 26.33 -18.37
CA LYS A 73 10.77 27.14 -17.34
C LYS A 73 9.92 28.32 -16.83
N HIS A 74 9.33 29.09 -17.74
CA HIS A 74 8.60 30.31 -17.38
C HIS A 74 7.27 30.03 -16.65
N PRO A 75 6.37 29.15 -17.16
CA PRO A 75 5.19 28.73 -16.40
C PRO A 75 5.53 28.13 -15.02
N ALA A 76 6.58 27.30 -14.94
CA ALA A 76 7.02 26.71 -13.67
C ALA A 76 7.46 27.78 -12.67
N ALA A 77 8.29 28.76 -13.10
CA ALA A 77 8.72 29.87 -12.25
C ALA A 77 7.56 30.73 -11.76
N LEU A 78 6.55 30.98 -12.61
CA LEU A 78 5.35 31.72 -12.22
C LEU A 78 4.53 30.99 -11.15
N ILE A 79 4.34 29.67 -11.31
CA ILE A 79 3.60 28.86 -10.32
C ILE A 79 4.40 28.76 -9.01
N LEU A 80 5.72 28.57 -9.07
CA LEU A 80 6.59 28.58 -7.89
C LEU A 80 6.54 29.93 -7.17
N PHE A 81 6.54 31.05 -7.89
CA PHE A 81 6.38 32.38 -7.30
C PHE A 81 5.03 32.54 -6.61
N GLN A 82 3.93 32.09 -7.23
CA GLN A 82 2.61 32.11 -6.59
C GLN A 82 2.56 31.25 -5.34
N LEU A 83 3.21 30.08 -5.36
CA LEU A 83 3.30 29.18 -4.22
C LEU A 83 4.16 29.79 -3.09
N GLU A 84 5.27 30.45 -3.43
CA GLU A 84 6.11 31.16 -2.49
C GLU A 84 5.33 32.29 -1.82
N GLN A 85 4.65 33.13 -2.59
CA GLN A 85 3.82 34.21 -2.03
C GLN A 85 2.71 33.68 -1.11
N LEU A 86 2.15 32.52 -1.44
CA LEU A 86 1.13 31.87 -0.63
C LEU A 86 1.67 31.36 0.71
N LEU A 87 2.83 30.70 0.69
CA LEU A 87 3.45 30.08 1.88
C LEU A 87 4.25 31.08 2.72
N SER A 88 4.73 32.16 2.11
CA SER A 88 5.71 33.06 2.71
C SER A 88 5.20 34.47 3.03
N SER A 89 3.94 34.80 2.71
CA SER A 89 3.34 36.08 3.08
C SER A 89 2.53 35.96 4.38
N THR A 90 3.07 36.47 5.49
CA THR A 90 2.36 36.54 6.78
C THR A 90 1.04 37.31 6.66
N ASP A 91 1.01 38.36 5.83
CA ASP A 91 -0.19 39.13 5.55
C ASP A 91 -1.22 38.32 4.76
N ALA A 92 -0.79 37.52 3.78
CA ALA A 92 -1.70 36.64 3.04
C ALA A 92 -2.25 35.53 3.95
N LEU A 93 -1.39 34.89 4.75
CA LEU A 93 -1.79 33.86 5.72
C LEU A 93 -2.80 34.41 6.73
N LYS A 94 -2.58 35.61 7.26
CA LYS A 94 -3.50 36.28 8.18
C LYS A 94 -4.79 36.74 7.49
N LYS A 95 -4.71 37.46 6.37
CA LYS A 95 -5.90 38.06 5.72
C LYS A 95 -6.78 37.03 5.02
N ARG A 96 -6.18 36.08 4.29
CA ARG A 96 -6.90 35.12 3.45
C ARG A 96 -7.32 33.87 4.24
N TYR A 97 -6.42 33.36 5.08
CA TYR A 97 -6.64 32.10 5.81
C TYR A 97 -6.83 32.28 7.32
N LYS A 98 -6.87 33.52 7.83
CA LYS A 98 -7.05 33.80 9.27
C LYS A 98 -6.02 33.08 10.15
N LEU A 99 -4.84 32.79 9.61
CA LEU A 99 -3.73 32.19 10.33
C LEU A 99 -2.91 33.34 10.90
N GLU A 100 -3.15 33.65 12.16
CA GLU A 100 -2.49 34.75 12.87
C GLU A 100 -1.33 34.25 13.71
N LEU A 101 -0.16 34.86 13.53
CA LEU A 101 1.05 34.58 14.29
C LEU A 101 1.06 35.33 15.62
N VAL A 102 1.44 34.65 16.69
CA VAL A 102 1.65 35.23 18.02
C VAL A 102 3.09 34.95 18.47
N SER A 103 3.65 35.83 19.29
CA SER A 103 4.87 35.52 20.02
C SER A 103 4.63 34.32 20.95
N PRO A 104 5.55 33.36 21.07
CA PRO A 104 5.45 32.31 22.06
C PRO A 104 5.29 32.92 23.46
N PRO A 105 4.46 32.34 24.34
CA PRO A 105 4.42 32.73 25.74
C PRO A 105 5.75 32.32 26.40
N ASP A 106 6.59 33.33 26.68
CA ASP A 106 7.89 33.27 27.36
C ASP A 106 8.97 32.36 26.75
N ASP A 107 9.90 32.94 25.96
CA ASP A 107 11.27 32.42 25.86
C ASP A 107 12.15 33.30 26.76
N SER A 108 12.61 32.73 27.87
CA SER A 108 13.78 33.22 28.59
C SER A 108 14.98 33.20 27.66
N ASP A 109 15.65 34.34 27.65
CA ASP A 109 16.90 34.68 26.98
C ASP A 109 17.97 33.57 27.13
N ASP A 110 18.06 32.66 26.14
CA ASP A 110 19.23 31.78 26.00
C ASP A 110 19.70 31.78 24.53
N LEU A 111 20.81 32.48 24.31
CA LEU A 111 21.59 32.53 23.08
C LEU A 111 22.16 31.15 22.75
N VAL A 112 21.41 30.31 22.04
CA VAL A 112 21.95 29.08 21.44
C VAL A 112 22.33 29.33 19.99
N THR A 113 23.63 29.14 19.71
CA THR A 113 24.25 29.15 18.38
C THR A 113 23.57 28.19 17.42
N SER A 114 23.57 28.56 16.14
CA SER A 114 22.95 27.87 15.00
C SER A 114 23.28 26.37 14.92
N GLU A 115 22.46 25.55 15.55
CA GLU A 115 22.23 24.16 15.15
C GLU A 115 20.72 23.91 15.12
N THR A 116 20.30 23.19 14.09
CA THR A 116 18.92 22.81 13.78
C THR A 116 18.39 21.83 14.82
N THR A 117 18.21 22.25 16.07
CA THR A 117 17.56 21.43 17.09
C THR A 117 16.06 21.42 16.79
N VAL A 118 15.66 20.42 16.02
CA VAL A 118 14.29 19.95 15.83
C VAL A 118 13.63 19.89 17.21
N ALA A 119 12.56 20.64 17.39
CA ALA A 119 11.79 20.56 18.63
C ALA A 119 11.22 19.15 18.75
N LEU A 120 11.70 18.37 19.73
CA LEU A 120 11.28 16.99 19.99
C LEU A 120 9.77 16.82 20.26
N ASP A 121 9.03 17.91 20.49
CA ASP A 121 7.64 17.87 20.95
C ASP A 121 6.60 18.18 19.86
N ASN A 122 6.95 18.18 18.57
CA ASN A 122 5.98 18.47 17.52
C ASN A 122 5.41 17.18 16.88
N PRO A 123 4.12 16.84 17.12
CA PRO A 123 3.50 15.60 16.65
C PRO A 123 3.09 15.66 15.16
N ALA A 124 3.91 16.26 14.29
CA ALA A 124 3.83 15.93 12.88
C ALA A 124 4.30 14.48 12.76
N SER A 125 3.41 13.58 12.31
CA SER A 125 3.60 12.13 12.46
C SER A 125 4.96 11.67 11.93
N SER A 126 5.61 10.75 12.66
CA SER A 126 6.96 10.25 12.36
C SER A 126 7.09 9.66 10.95
N ILE A 127 5.95 9.27 10.35
CA ILE A 127 5.84 8.79 8.98
C ILE A 127 6.22 9.87 7.98
N LEU A 128 5.73 11.09 8.20
CA LEU A 128 5.92 12.22 7.30
C LEU A 128 7.34 12.79 7.36
N SER A 129 7.98 12.72 8.53
CA SER A 129 9.41 13.04 8.66
C SER A 129 10.31 12.01 7.96
N ASN A 130 9.85 10.76 7.81
CA ASN A 130 10.56 9.74 7.02
C ASN A 130 10.37 9.94 5.51
N ILE A 131 9.23 10.50 5.07
CA ILE A 131 8.94 10.75 3.64
C ILE A 131 9.77 11.91 3.09
N VAL A 132 9.89 13.02 3.85
CA VAL A 132 10.82 14.10 3.53
C VAL A 132 11.78 14.25 4.70
N SER A 133 13.02 13.77 4.53
CA SER A 133 14.02 13.78 5.60
C SER A 133 14.51 15.19 5.91
N SER A 134 14.90 15.41 7.17
CA SER A 134 15.52 16.66 7.60
C SER A 134 16.82 16.96 6.84
N GLU A 135 17.59 15.93 6.48
CA GLU A 135 18.79 16.10 5.64
C GLU A 135 18.45 16.59 4.24
N THR A 136 17.36 16.09 3.65
CA THR A 136 16.88 16.53 2.34
C THR A 136 16.54 18.03 2.37
N ARG A 137 15.75 18.45 3.37
CA ARG A 137 15.40 19.87 3.56
C ARG A 137 16.65 20.72 3.76
N ALA A 138 17.56 20.30 4.64
CA ALA A 138 18.80 21.01 4.91
C ALA A 138 19.69 21.13 3.66
N GLY A 139 19.80 20.07 2.86
CA GLY A 139 20.55 20.05 1.61
C GLY A 139 19.98 20.98 0.53
N ILE A 140 18.66 21.09 0.41
CA ILE A 140 18.00 22.06 -0.47
C ILE A 140 18.28 23.49 0.01
N LEU A 141 18.04 23.76 1.31
CA LEU A 141 18.22 25.09 1.89
C LEU A 141 19.67 25.58 1.86
N LYS A 142 20.65 24.67 1.97
CA LYS A 142 22.08 25.00 1.91
C LYS A 142 22.54 25.39 0.50
N ARG A 143 21.90 24.86 -0.54
CA ARG A 143 22.23 25.17 -1.94
C ARG A 143 21.59 26.45 -2.45
N ALA A 144 20.53 26.93 -1.79
CA ALA A 144 19.88 28.17 -2.16
C ALA A 144 20.91 29.31 -2.06
N SER A 145 20.95 30.18 -3.06
CA SER A 145 21.77 31.37 -2.96
C SER A 145 21.25 32.18 -1.78
N THR A 146 22.11 32.83 -1.02
CA THR A 146 21.73 33.74 0.08
C THR A 146 21.04 35.01 -0.43
N LEU A 147 20.09 34.88 -1.36
CA LEU A 147 19.11 35.90 -1.64
C LEU A 147 18.31 36.09 -0.35
N ASN A 148 18.73 37.12 0.40
CA ASN A 148 17.95 37.79 1.41
C ASN A 148 16.71 38.40 0.74
N THR A 149 15.74 37.57 0.36
CA THR A 149 14.37 38.06 0.18
C THR A 149 13.88 38.37 1.58
N ALA A 150 13.72 39.66 1.86
CA ALA A 150 13.47 40.24 3.16
C ALA A 150 12.07 39.91 3.75
N ASN A 151 11.72 38.62 3.86
CA ASN A 151 10.58 38.16 4.65
C ASN A 151 11.09 37.39 5.87
N ARG A 152 11.20 38.15 6.97
CA ARG A 152 11.54 37.69 8.31
C ARG A 152 10.39 36.85 8.86
N PHE A 153 10.33 35.57 8.51
CA PHE A 153 9.66 34.64 9.40
C PHE A 153 10.48 34.50 10.68
N PRO A 154 9.84 34.49 11.87
CA PRO A 154 10.50 34.09 13.09
C PRO A 154 11.00 32.65 12.97
N ARG A 155 12.10 32.31 13.67
CA ARG A 155 12.69 30.95 13.65
C ARG A 155 11.70 29.84 14.02
N ARG A 156 10.64 30.19 14.76
CA ARG A 156 9.53 29.30 15.14
C ARG A 156 8.21 30.02 14.91
N LEU A 157 7.25 29.34 14.28
CA LEU A 157 5.89 29.83 14.10
C LEU A 157 4.99 29.34 15.23
N TRP A 158 4.21 30.25 15.78
CA TRP A 158 3.20 29.95 16.78
C TRP A 158 1.86 30.55 16.35
N TRP A 159 0.88 29.71 16.05
CA TRP A 159 -0.44 30.19 15.64
C TRP A 159 -1.27 30.58 16.85
N ALA A 160 -1.92 31.75 16.77
CA ALA A 160 -2.89 32.22 17.76
C ALA A 160 -4.01 31.20 17.94
N ALA A 161 -4.58 30.80 16.80
CA ALA A 161 -5.56 29.74 16.63
C ALA A 161 -5.55 29.34 15.15
N VAL A 162 -5.80 28.06 14.88
CA VAL A 162 -5.91 27.54 13.51
C VAL A 162 -7.37 27.21 13.25
N ASP A 163 -8.03 28.00 12.41
CA ASP A 163 -9.35 27.66 11.87
C ASP A 163 -9.17 26.49 10.89
N LYS A 164 -9.68 25.31 11.25
CA LYS A 164 -9.57 24.09 10.44
C LYS A 164 -10.06 24.29 9.00
N LYS A 165 -11.18 25.00 8.80
CA LYS A 165 -11.73 25.21 7.46
C LYS A 165 -10.82 26.10 6.63
N LYS A 166 -10.27 27.15 7.22
CA LYS A 166 -9.32 28.03 6.53
C LYS A 166 -7.98 27.37 6.27
N TYR A 167 -7.52 26.53 7.17
CA TYR A 167 -6.33 25.72 6.95
C TYR A 167 -6.55 24.70 5.82
N ALA A 168 -7.73 24.07 5.76
CA ALA A 168 -8.11 23.22 4.62
C ALA A 168 -8.19 24.01 3.29
N GLU A 169 -8.66 25.25 3.30
CA GLU A 169 -8.63 26.15 2.13
C GLU A 169 -7.19 26.43 1.67
N LEU A 170 -6.26 26.70 2.60
CA LEU A 170 -4.83 26.88 2.27
C LEU A 170 -4.27 25.62 1.59
N VAL A 171 -4.49 24.46 2.18
CA VAL A 171 -4.02 23.17 1.64
C VAL A 171 -4.60 22.91 0.26
N LYS A 172 -5.88 23.26 0.03
CA LYS A 172 -6.52 23.14 -1.28
C LYS A 172 -5.86 24.04 -2.32
N ASP A 173 -5.57 25.29 -1.97
CA ASP A 173 -4.92 26.25 -2.89
C ASP A 173 -3.48 25.81 -3.21
N VAL A 174 -2.72 25.36 -2.20
CA VAL A 174 -1.39 24.75 -2.38
C VAL A 174 -1.46 23.53 -3.30
N THR A 175 -2.44 22.64 -3.09
CA THR A 175 -2.62 21.44 -3.93
C THR A 175 -2.87 21.82 -5.38
N GLY A 176 -3.69 22.84 -5.65
CA GLY A 176 -3.94 23.33 -7.00
C GLY A 176 -2.69 23.84 -7.71
N LEU A 177 -1.80 24.54 -6.99
CA LEU A 177 -0.53 25.02 -7.54
C LEU A 177 0.45 23.87 -7.82
N VAL A 178 0.58 22.93 -6.87
CA VAL A 178 1.42 21.73 -7.07
C VAL A 178 0.89 20.87 -8.21
N ASP A 179 -0.42 20.67 -8.33
CA ASP A 179 -1.04 19.98 -9.48
C ASP A 179 -0.74 20.72 -10.80
N GLY A 180 -0.72 22.06 -10.77
CA GLY A 180 -0.28 22.90 -11.88
C GLY A 180 1.16 22.59 -12.30
N LEU A 181 2.10 22.49 -11.36
CA LEU A 181 3.48 22.09 -11.65
C LEU A 181 3.56 20.68 -12.24
N TRP A 182 2.83 19.72 -11.66
CA TRP A 182 2.76 18.34 -12.16
C TRP A 182 2.16 18.24 -13.58
N SER A 183 1.27 19.15 -13.95
CA SER A 183 0.69 19.21 -15.30
C SER A 183 1.67 19.69 -16.37
N LEU A 184 2.79 20.30 -15.96
CA LEU A 184 3.88 20.70 -16.84
C LEU A 184 4.87 19.57 -17.14
N LEU A 185 4.78 18.43 -16.43
CA LEU A 185 5.57 17.25 -16.75
C LEU A 185 5.02 16.60 -18.02
N ASP A 186 5.91 16.16 -18.91
CA ASP A 186 5.50 15.27 -19.99
C ASP A 186 4.99 13.92 -19.43
N MET A 187 4.31 13.13 -20.26
CA MET A 187 3.72 11.87 -19.81
C MET A 187 4.75 10.88 -19.23
N PRO A 188 5.92 10.65 -19.85
CA PRO A 188 6.95 9.78 -19.28
C PRO A 188 7.43 10.24 -17.89
N HIS A 189 7.80 11.50 -17.71
CA HIS A 189 8.26 12.02 -16.43
C HIS A 189 7.13 11.99 -15.40
N ARG A 190 5.89 12.33 -15.78
CA ARG A 190 4.74 12.28 -14.87
C ARG A 190 4.48 10.88 -14.33
N VAL A 191 4.50 9.87 -15.20
CA VAL A 191 4.31 8.46 -14.79
C VAL A 191 5.46 8.02 -13.88
N GLN A 192 6.71 8.32 -14.25
CA GLN A 192 7.87 7.94 -13.45
C GLN A 192 7.88 8.60 -12.07
N THR A 193 7.56 9.90 -12.01
CA THR A 193 7.51 10.66 -10.76
C THR A 193 6.36 10.18 -9.87
N SER A 194 5.20 9.86 -10.44
CA SER A 194 4.07 9.29 -9.69
C SER A 194 4.47 7.94 -9.06
N ARG A 195 5.15 7.07 -9.82
CA ARG A 195 5.68 5.80 -9.29
C ARG A 195 6.64 6.02 -8.11
N ALA A 196 7.61 6.92 -8.25
CA ALA A 196 8.58 7.24 -7.19
C ALA A 196 7.89 7.75 -5.91
N VAL A 197 6.89 8.63 -6.07
CA VAL A 197 6.06 9.12 -4.95
C VAL A 197 5.37 7.96 -4.24
N ASN A 198 4.68 7.10 -4.99
CA ASN A 198 3.90 6.02 -4.41
C ASN A 198 4.79 4.99 -3.71
N GLN A 199 5.95 4.68 -4.27
CA GLN A 199 6.93 3.75 -3.68
C GLN A 199 7.43 4.25 -2.33
N THR A 200 7.84 5.51 -2.27
CA THR A 200 8.33 6.11 -1.02
C THR A 200 7.26 6.10 0.04
N LEU A 201 6.01 6.42 -0.32
CA LEU A 201 4.89 6.35 0.61
C LEU A 201 4.61 4.91 1.07
N GLN A 202 4.68 3.93 0.17
CA GLN A 202 4.47 2.52 0.50
C GLN A 202 5.55 2.02 1.49
N ILE A 203 6.81 2.37 1.26
CA ILE A 203 7.93 2.05 2.16
C ILE A 203 7.71 2.72 3.52
N ALA A 204 7.38 4.01 3.54
CA ALA A 204 7.11 4.74 4.78
C ALA A 204 5.95 4.14 5.58
N ILE A 205 4.89 3.69 4.92
CA ILE A 205 3.79 2.96 5.56
C ILE A 205 4.31 1.63 6.13
N GLN A 206 5.03 0.84 5.33
CA GLN A 206 5.51 -0.47 5.73
C GLN A 206 6.41 -0.43 6.97
N THR A 207 7.29 0.57 7.05
CA THR A 207 8.28 0.72 8.14
C THR A 207 7.76 1.51 9.34
N SER A 208 6.59 2.15 9.23
CA SER A 208 6.04 2.95 10.31
C SER A 208 5.51 2.09 11.46
N GLU A 209 5.66 2.61 12.68
CA GLU A 209 5.02 2.12 13.91
C GLU A 209 4.03 3.16 14.50
N ASP A 210 3.88 4.32 13.86
CA ASP A 210 3.02 5.41 14.31
C ASP A 210 1.58 5.23 13.84
N ILE A 211 0.78 4.59 14.70
CA ILE A 211 -0.64 4.28 14.44
C ILE A 211 -1.43 5.53 14.06
N LYS A 212 -1.23 6.64 14.80
CA LYS A 212 -2.00 7.87 14.56
C LYS A 212 -1.60 8.50 13.23
N GLY A 213 -0.30 8.53 12.94
CA GLY A 213 0.21 8.97 11.65
C GLY A 213 -0.36 8.18 10.48
N LEU A 214 -0.46 6.85 10.61
CA LEU A 214 -0.99 5.98 9.57
C LEU A 214 -2.49 6.25 9.34
N GLN A 215 -3.25 6.47 10.42
CA GLN A 215 -4.68 6.81 10.34
C GLN A 215 -4.91 8.19 9.69
N ASP A 216 -4.09 9.18 10.03
CA ASP A 216 -4.15 10.51 9.42
C ASP A 216 -3.75 10.47 7.94
N LEU A 217 -2.76 9.65 7.57
CA LEU A 217 -2.36 9.39 6.19
C LEU A 217 -3.47 8.70 5.39
N GLN A 218 -4.07 7.64 5.95
CA GLN A 218 -5.21 6.94 5.34
C GLN A 218 -6.34 7.92 4.99
N LYS A 219 -6.78 8.74 5.95
CA LYS A 219 -7.83 9.74 5.74
C LYS A 219 -7.44 10.78 4.70
N SER A 220 -6.18 11.23 4.73
CA SER A 220 -5.66 12.23 3.79
C SER A 220 -5.68 11.76 2.34
N LEU A 221 -5.36 10.49 2.11
CA LEU A 221 -5.28 9.88 0.78
C LEU A 221 -6.66 9.59 0.17
N HIS A 222 -7.68 9.31 0.99
CA HIS A 222 -9.06 9.04 0.52
C HIS A 222 -9.76 10.25 -0.12
N GLU A 223 -9.34 11.48 0.16
CA GLU A 223 -10.06 12.70 -0.26
C GLU A 223 -9.54 13.33 -1.58
N SER A 224 -8.54 12.73 -2.23
CA SER A 224 -7.91 13.31 -3.43
C SER A 224 -8.50 12.75 -4.74
N ARG A 225 -8.99 13.62 -5.62
CA ARG A 225 -9.71 13.26 -6.85
C ARG A 225 -8.81 12.91 -8.06
N ALA A 226 -7.54 13.31 -8.03
CA ALA A 226 -6.53 12.97 -9.04
C ALA A 226 -5.77 11.70 -8.63
N ASP A 227 -5.62 10.72 -9.53
CA ASP A 227 -5.01 9.40 -9.28
C ASP A 227 -5.74 8.54 -8.22
N ALA A 228 -7.08 8.55 -8.25
CA ALA A 228 -7.93 7.93 -7.25
C ALA A 228 -7.66 6.43 -7.02
N GLU A 229 -7.43 5.63 -8.08
CA GLU A 229 -7.22 4.18 -7.93
C GLU A 229 -5.94 3.83 -7.15
N MET A 230 -4.84 4.53 -7.43
CA MET A 230 -3.54 4.29 -6.78
C MET A 230 -3.50 4.84 -5.35
N LYS A 231 -4.06 6.05 -5.12
CA LYS A 231 -4.14 6.64 -3.77
C LYS A 231 -5.03 5.83 -2.83
N ASN A 232 -6.06 5.16 -3.37
CA ASN A 232 -6.87 4.21 -2.61
C ASN A 232 -6.04 2.99 -2.15
N GLY A 233 -4.99 2.58 -2.89
CA GLY A 233 -4.04 1.53 -2.48
C GLY A 233 -3.20 1.87 -1.27
N LEU A 234 -2.58 3.05 -1.31
CA LEU A 234 -1.82 3.56 -0.18
C LEU A 234 -2.70 3.80 1.05
N ALA A 235 -3.92 4.32 0.86
CA ALA A 235 -4.87 4.53 1.95
C ALA A 235 -5.27 3.20 2.63
N ALA A 236 -5.61 2.18 1.83
CA ALA A 236 -5.92 0.84 2.34
C ALA A 236 -4.72 0.25 3.10
N SER A 237 -3.52 0.35 2.52
CA SER A 237 -2.28 -0.15 3.14
C SER A 237 -1.99 0.53 4.49
N ALA A 238 -2.17 1.86 4.58
CA ALA A 238 -1.98 2.62 5.80
C ALA A 238 -2.97 2.22 6.91
N GLY A 239 -4.25 2.07 6.56
CA GLY A 239 -5.28 1.60 7.50
C GLY A 239 -5.02 0.19 8.02
N LEU A 240 -4.70 -0.73 7.11
CA LEU A 240 -4.38 -2.12 7.43
C LEU A 240 -3.12 -2.22 8.32
N LYS A 241 -2.07 -1.43 8.01
CA LYS A 241 -0.85 -1.37 8.83
C LYS A 241 -1.13 -0.83 10.24
N ALA A 242 -1.93 0.24 10.37
CA ALA A 242 -2.28 0.80 11.66
C ALA A 242 -3.00 -0.23 12.54
N GLN A 243 -3.91 -1.00 11.94
CA GLN A 243 -4.61 -2.08 12.62
C GLN A 243 -3.68 -3.22 13.01
N HIS A 244 -2.76 -3.64 12.13
CA HIS A 244 -1.76 -4.65 12.44
C HIS A 244 -0.96 -4.28 13.71
N ILE A 245 -0.46 -3.04 13.80
CA ILE A 245 0.32 -2.60 14.96
C ILE A 245 -0.53 -2.66 16.24
N LEU A 246 -1.77 -2.18 16.20
CA LEU A 246 -2.69 -2.19 17.33
C LEU A 246 -2.95 -3.61 17.87
N LEU A 247 -3.01 -4.60 16.98
CA LEU A 247 -3.20 -6.01 17.35
C LEU A 247 -1.95 -6.56 18.03
N THR A 248 -0.77 -6.27 17.50
CA THR A 248 0.50 -6.72 18.10
C THR A 248 0.81 -6.09 19.46
N SER A 249 0.36 -4.85 19.71
CA SER A 249 0.59 -4.18 20.99
C SER A 249 -0.29 -4.71 22.13
N ASN A 250 -1.50 -5.21 21.81
CA ASN A 250 -2.43 -5.72 22.81
C ASN A 250 -2.08 -7.11 23.33
N ASP A 251 -1.37 -7.93 22.53
CA ASP A 251 -0.89 -9.25 22.95
C ASP A 251 0.25 -9.19 23.99
N GLY A 252 0.89 -8.03 24.17
CA GLY A 252 1.99 -7.83 25.13
C GLY A 252 1.55 -7.58 26.59
N HIS A 253 0.30 -7.19 26.84
CA HIS A 253 -0.15 -6.70 28.16
C HIS A 253 -1.11 -7.61 28.93
N THR A 254 -1.42 -8.81 28.42
CA THR A 254 -2.39 -9.72 29.07
C THR A 254 -1.88 -10.49 30.29
N GLN A 255 -0.70 -10.16 30.85
CA GLN A 255 -0.21 -10.81 32.07
C GLN A 255 -0.17 -9.96 33.35
N GLN A 256 -0.42 -8.66 33.34
CA GLN A 256 -0.35 -7.87 34.59
C GLN A 256 -1.15 -6.56 34.50
N ALA A 257 -2.44 -6.62 34.84
CA ALA A 257 -3.19 -5.47 35.37
C ALA A 257 -4.57 -5.93 35.87
N ALA A 258 -4.60 -6.58 37.03
CA ALA A 258 -5.76 -6.50 37.90
C ALA A 258 -5.56 -5.28 38.80
N HIS A 259 -6.58 -4.42 38.85
CA HIS A 259 -6.76 -3.27 39.75
C HIS A 259 -6.10 -1.93 39.34
N SER A 260 -6.87 -1.09 38.67
CA SER A 260 -7.10 0.30 39.10
C SER A 260 -8.27 0.89 38.30
N ASP A 261 -9.35 1.16 39.00
CA ASP A 261 -10.54 1.89 38.54
C ASP A 261 -10.19 3.39 38.51
N ASP A 262 -10.16 4.01 37.33
CA ASP A 262 -10.19 5.46 37.21
C ASP A 262 -11.07 5.90 36.04
N GLY A 263 -12.09 6.67 36.38
CA GLY A 263 -13.17 7.10 35.51
C GLY A 263 -12.71 8.17 34.54
N THR A 264 -12.22 7.77 33.38
CA THR A 264 -12.14 8.62 32.19
C THR A 264 -12.86 7.95 31.04
N ASN A 265 -13.65 8.73 30.30
CA ASN A 265 -14.43 8.29 29.14
C ASN A 265 -13.50 7.66 28.09
N HIS A 266 -13.31 6.35 28.19
CA HIS A 266 -12.65 5.54 27.20
C HIS A 266 -13.52 5.53 25.94
N ILE A 267 -12.95 6.05 24.85
CA ILE A 267 -13.38 5.70 23.51
C ILE A 267 -13.32 4.18 23.44
N VAL A 268 -14.50 3.55 23.33
CA VAL A 268 -14.70 2.10 23.27
C VAL A 268 -13.73 1.53 22.23
N PRO A 269 -12.84 0.58 22.59
CA PRO A 269 -12.03 -0.12 21.60
C PRO A 269 -12.96 -0.77 20.58
N ALA A 270 -12.62 -0.68 19.29
CA ALA A 270 -13.31 -1.42 18.23
C ALA A 270 -13.63 -2.84 18.73
N GLN A 271 -14.91 -3.23 18.66
CA GLN A 271 -15.43 -4.50 19.20
C GLN A 271 -14.44 -5.63 18.90
N LEU A 272 -14.05 -6.37 19.95
CA LEU A 272 -13.28 -7.62 19.82
C LEU A 272 -13.90 -8.47 18.70
N PRO A 273 -13.09 -9.23 17.94
CA PRO A 273 -13.61 -10.04 16.84
C PRO A 273 -14.71 -10.95 17.37
N SER A 274 -15.85 -10.94 16.69
CA SER A 274 -17.02 -11.71 17.07
C SER A 274 -16.70 -13.19 16.90
N VAL A 275 -16.35 -13.87 17.99
CA VAL A 275 -16.47 -15.33 18.03
C VAL A 275 -17.94 -15.63 17.76
N LEU A 276 -18.20 -16.24 16.61
CA LEU A 276 -19.54 -16.54 16.16
C LEU A 276 -19.96 -17.88 16.77
N ASP A 277 -21.25 -17.99 17.08
CA ASP A 277 -21.84 -19.27 17.49
C ASP A 277 -21.86 -20.22 16.28
N PRO A 278 -21.19 -21.38 16.33
CA PRO A 278 -21.17 -22.34 15.24
C PRO A 278 -22.58 -22.78 14.79
N SER A 279 -23.55 -22.80 15.70
CA SER A 279 -24.93 -23.21 15.38
C SER A 279 -25.67 -22.21 14.49
N GLN A 280 -25.20 -20.98 14.38
CA GLN A 280 -25.77 -19.95 13.51
C GLN A 280 -25.30 -20.05 12.06
N VAL A 281 -24.23 -20.81 11.79
CA VAL A 281 -23.71 -21.05 10.45
C VAL A 281 -24.29 -22.35 9.93
N THR A 282 -25.22 -22.25 8.98
CA THR A 282 -26.01 -23.39 8.48
C THR A 282 -25.92 -23.53 6.97
N SER A 283 -26.49 -24.59 6.40
CA SER A 283 -26.58 -24.80 4.94
C SER A 283 -25.24 -24.66 4.21
N ILE A 284 -24.21 -25.35 4.74
CA ILE A 284 -22.85 -25.28 4.21
C ILE A 284 -22.75 -26.02 2.87
N HIS A 285 -22.27 -25.33 1.84
CA HIS A 285 -21.99 -25.86 0.51
C HIS A 285 -20.54 -25.55 0.13
N MET A 286 -19.67 -26.55 0.10
CA MET A 286 -18.26 -26.38 -0.22
C MET A 286 -18.04 -26.22 -1.74
N LEU A 287 -17.28 -25.19 -2.12
CA LEU A 287 -16.84 -24.94 -3.51
C LEU A 287 -15.47 -25.58 -3.76
N SER A 288 -14.65 -25.65 -2.72
CA SER A 288 -13.35 -26.33 -2.71
C SER A 288 -13.12 -27.03 -1.38
N SER A 289 -11.92 -27.58 -1.17
CA SER A 289 -11.54 -28.19 0.11
C SER A 289 -11.49 -27.21 1.29
N ILE A 290 -11.41 -25.91 1.03
CA ILE A 290 -11.25 -24.86 2.05
C ILE A 290 -12.28 -23.73 1.95
N ILE A 291 -12.86 -23.46 0.78
CA ILE A 291 -13.79 -22.35 0.57
C ILE A 291 -15.19 -22.91 0.28
N GLY A 292 -16.21 -22.33 0.90
CA GLY A 292 -17.61 -22.68 0.67
C GLY A 292 -18.55 -21.51 0.87
N SER A 293 -19.84 -21.73 0.63
CA SER A 293 -20.92 -20.82 1.03
C SER A 293 -21.71 -21.41 2.20
N ALA A 294 -22.34 -20.54 2.99
CA ALA A 294 -23.22 -20.92 4.10
C ALA A 294 -24.33 -19.87 4.28
N GLN A 295 -25.27 -20.14 5.18
CA GLN A 295 -26.25 -19.17 5.67
C GLN A 295 -25.85 -18.72 7.08
N TYR A 296 -25.85 -17.42 7.31
CA TYR A 296 -25.59 -16.81 8.62
C TYR A 296 -26.53 -15.63 8.82
N GLN A 297 -27.32 -15.64 9.90
CA GLN A 297 -28.33 -14.61 10.21
C GLN A 297 -29.31 -14.29 9.06
N GLY A 298 -29.59 -15.28 8.20
CA GLY A 298 -30.49 -15.12 7.05
C GLY A 298 -29.81 -14.63 5.77
N ASP A 299 -28.52 -14.28 5.83
CA ASP A 299 -27.73 -13.88 4.67
C ASP A 299 -26.83 -15.02 4.18
N THR A 300 -26.60 -15.04 2.86
CA THR A 300 -25.59 -15.93 2.28
C THR A 300 -24.20 -15.36 2.57
N VAL A 301 -23.32 -16.19 3.11
CA VAL A 301 -21.95 -15.85 3.49
C VAL A 301 -20.96 -16.78 2.81
N LEU A 302 -19.72 -16.30 2.64
CA LEU A 302 -18.59 -17.13 2.25
C LEU A 302 -17.90 -17.64 3.52
N ILE A 303 -17.45 -18.88 3.52
CA ILE A 303 -16.70 -19.47 4.62
C ILE A 303 -15.33 -19.96 4.16
N GLU A 304 -14.34 -19.88 5.05
CA GLU A 304 -13.04 -20.52 4.86
C GLU A 304 -12.67 -21.43 6.04
N GLU A 305 -12.32 -22.68 5.74
CA GLU A 305 -11.92 -23.70 6.71
C GLU A 305 -10.41 -23.67 6.96
N LYS A 306 -10.02 -23.22 8.16
CA LYS A 306 -8.65 -23.31 8.67
C LYS A 306 -8.52 -24.56 9.54
N ARG A 307 -8.02 -25.65 8.93
CA ARG A 307 -7.71 -26.89 9.65
C ARG A 307 -6.45 -26.74 10.47
N VAL A 308 -6.50 -27.16 11.73
CA VAL A 308 -5.40 -27.00 12.69
C VAL A 308 -5.25 -28.26 13.52
N GLN A 309 -4.01 -28.73 13.71
CA GLN A 309 -3.75 -29.81 14.65
C GLN A 309 -4.19 -29.39 16.07
N PRO A 310 -4.91 -30.22 16.85
CA PRO A 310 -5.47 -29.81 18.14
C PRO A 310 -4.47 -29.12 19.09
N ARG A 311 -3.23 -29.62 19.15
CA ARG A 311 -2.14 -29.06 19.97
C ARG A 311 -1.72 -27.62 19.59
N MET A 312 -2.01 -27.19 18.36
CA MET A 312 -1.66 -25.89 17.82
C MET A 312 -2.82 -24.89 17.90
N LYS A 313 -4.06 -25.36 18.13
CA LYS A 313 -5.26 -24.52 18.09
C LYS A 313 -5.16 -23.31 19.05
N ALA A 314 -4.78 -23.55 20.30
CA ALA A 314 -4.62 -22.47 21.29
C ALA A 314 -3.53 -21.46 20.90
N LYS A 315 -2.43 -21.93 20.29
CA LYS A 315 -1.32 -21.06 19.84
C LYS A 315 -1.70 -20.21 18.62
N LEU A 316 -2.57 -20.72 17.76
CA LEU A 316 -2.98 -20.06 16.53
C LEU A 316 -4.23 -19.19 16.68
N LYS A 317 -4.95 -19.29 17.80
CA LYS A 317 -6.14 -18.48 18.07
C LYS A 317 -5.87 -16.97 18.02
N PRO A 318 -4.84 -16.41 18.68
CA PRO A 318 -4.55 -14.97 18.58
C PRO A 318 -4.27 -14.52 17.15
N ARG A 319 -3.60 -15.37 16.36
CA ARG A 319 -3.36 -15.12 14.93
C ARG A 319 -4.66 -15.05 14.13
N VAL A 320 -5.61 -15.94 14.40
CA VAL A 320 -6.94 -15.94 13.76
C VAL A 320 -7.71 -14.68 14.15
N GLU A 321 -7.70 -14.30 15.42
CA GLU A 321 -8.35 -13.09 15.92
C GLU A 321 -7.78 -11.83 15.25
N ALA A 322 -6.45 -11.73 15.15
CA ALA A 322 -5.77 -10.64 14.46
C ALA A 322 -6.11 -10.60 12.95
N LEU A 323 -6.18 -11.76 12.30
CA LEU A 323 -6.53 -11.86 10.88
C LEU A 323 -7.98 -11.46 10.62
N VAL A 324 -8.92 -11.90 11.46
CA VAL A 324 -10.34 -11.52 11.37
C VAL A 324 -10.51 -10.02 11.49
N GLN A 325 -9.81 -9.41 12.45
CA GLN A 325 -9.81 -7.97 12.62
C GLN A 325 -9.32 -7.26 11.35
N LEU A 326 -8.16 -7.66 10.81
CA LEU A 326 -7.62 -7.11 9.57
C LEU A 326 -8.58 -7.25 8.38
N LEU A 327 -9.19 -8.42 8.21
CA LEU A 327 -10.08 -8.71 7.09
C LEU A 327 -11.50 -8.16 7.29
N SER A 328 -11.86 -7.66 8.48
CA SER A 328 -13.18 -7.04 8.72
C SER A 328 -13.35 -5.69 8.03
N GLN A 329 -12.24 -5.09 7.54
CA GLN A 329 -12.26 -3.81 6.85
C GLN A 329 -13.12 -3.86 5.57
N PRO A 330 -13.80 -2.76 5.22
CA PRO A 330 -14.58 -2.70 3.98
C PRO A 330 -13.67 -2.90 2.77
N PRO A 331 -14.18 -3.53 1.69
CA PRO A 331 -13.38 -3.74 0.50
C PRO A 331 -13.05 -2.39 -0.12
N THR A 332 -11.81 -2.24 -0.59
CA THR A 332 -11.38 -1.07 -1.36
C THR A 332 -10.99 -1.50 -2.77
N PRO A 333 -10.94 -0.61 -3.77
CA PRO A 333 -10.50 -0.98 -5.12
C PRO A 333 -9.12 -1.66 -5.16
N SER A 334 -8.28 -1.34 -4.18
CA SER A 334 -6.89 -1.79 -4.02
C SER A 334 -6.69 -2.94 -3.02
N PHE A 335 -7.72 -3.26 -2.24
CA PHE A 335 -7.75 -4.41 -1.35
C PHE A 335 -9.10 -5.11 -1.52
N GLN A 336 -9.21 -5.90 -2.59
CA GLN A 336 -10.43 -6.60 -2.97
C GLN A 336 -10.49 -7.96 -2.27
N THR A 337 -10.92 -7.93 -1.02
CA THR A 337 -11.23 -9.12 -0.20
C THR A 337 -12.66 -8.99 0.32
N PHE A 338 -13.26 -10.10 0.75
CA PHE A 338 -14.57 -10.02 1.41
C PHE A 338 -14.40 -9.56 2.87
N PRO A 339 -15.28 -8.68 3.40
CA PRO A 339 -15.25 -8.31 4.81
C PRO A 339 -15.49 -9.52 5.71
N CYS A 340 -14.54 -9.83 6.58
CA CYS A 340 -14.68 -10.87 7.58
C CYS A 340 -15.65 -10.41 8.69
N LEU A 341 -16.68 -11.21 8.95
CA LEU A 341 -17.67 -10.96 9.99
C LEU A 341 -17.23 -11.49 11.36
N GLY A 342 -16.36 -12.50 11.36
CA GLY A 342 -15.97 -13.23 12.55
C GLY A 342 -15.45 -14.62 12.21
N TYR A 343 -15.33 -15.45 13.24
CA TYR A 343 -14.94 -16.84 13.07
C TYR A 343 -15.66 -17.75 14.06
N THR A 344 -15.83 -19.02 13.71
CA THR A 344 -16.32 -20.07 14.62
C THR A 344 -15.16 -20.98 15.04
N GLU A 345 -15.24 -21.53 16.25
CA GLU A 345 -14.29 -22.51 16.75
C GLU A 345 -14.78 -23.94 16.50
N GLU A 346 -14.14 -24.62 15.55
CA GLU A 346 -14.49 -25.99 15.17
C GLU A 346 -13.59 -27.00 15.89
N GLN A 347 -14.02 -28.26 16.03
CA GLN A 347 -13.16 -29.29 16.63
C GLN A 347 -11.82 -29.44 15.89
N GLY A 348 -11.85 -29.35 14.56
CA GLY A 348 -10.68 -29.47 13.67
C GLY A 348 -9.93 -28.17 13.37
N GLY A 349 -10.28 -27.04 14.01
CA GLY A 349 -9.64 -25.76 13.76
C GLY A 349 -10.57 -24.56 13.90
N PHE A 350 -10.59 -23.70 12.88
CA PHE A 350 -11.40 -22.47 12.85
C PHE A 350 -12.10 -22.35 11.50
N ARG A 351 -13.27 -21.72 11.48
CA ARG A 351 -13.94 -21.32 10.24
C ARG A 351 -14.09 -19.81 10.23
N LEU A 352 -13.50 -19.15 9.25
CA LEU A 352 -13.67 -17.72 9.00
C LEU A 352 -14.97 -17.51 8.24
N VAL A 353 -15.75 -16.50 8.62
CA VAL A 353 -17.04 -16.18 7.98
C VAL A 353 -16.94 -14.79 7.37
N PHE A 354 -17.27 -14.68 6.09
CA PHE A 354 -17.12 -13.47 5.30
C PHE A 354 -18.45 -13.03 4.71
N ARG A 355 -18.69 -11.73 4.67
CA ARG A 355 -19.82 -11.15 3.97
C ARG A 355 -19.67 -11.37 2.47
N PHE A 356 -20.60 -12.11 1.88
CA PHE A 356 -20.68 -12.29 0.45
C PHE A 356 -21.50 -11.13 -0.17
N PRO A 357 -21.12 -10.58 -1.34
CA PRO A 357 -21.97 -9.64 -2.06
C PRO A 357 -23.26 -10.35 -2.49
N SER A 358 -24.34 -9.58 -2.70
CA SER A 358 -25.73 -10.02 -2.93
C SER A 358 -25.97 -11.49 -3.35
N SER A 359 -27.01 -12.11 -2.78
CA SER A 359 -27.42 -13.52 -2.98
C SER A 359 -27.72 -13.96 -4.43
N THR A 360 -27.64 -13.06 -5.41
CA THR A 360 -27.86 -13.32 -6.84
C THR A 360 -26.56 -13.55 -7.62
N GLU A 361 -25.40 -13.28 -7.04
CA GLU A 361 -24.10 -13.47 -7.69
C GLU A 361 -23.58 -14.89 -7.47
N GLN A 362 -23.10 -15.55 -8.53
CA GLN A 362 -22.44 -16.86 -8.40
C GLN A 362 -20.92 -16.69 -8.43
N PRO A 363 -20.21 -17.05 -7.34
CA PRO A 363 -18.76 -17.00 -7.33
C PRO A 363 -18.21 -18.12 -8.19
N LEU A 364 -17.32 -17.79 -9.12
CA LEU A 364 -16.54 -18.77 -9.85
C LEU A 364 -15.06 -18.53 -9.58
N SER A 365 -14.32 -19.56 -9.18
CA SER A 365 -12.88 -19.41 -9.01
C SER A 365 -12.22 -19.15 -10.37
N LEU A 366 -11.11 -18.40 -10.38
CA LEU A 366 -10.28 -18.20 -11.56
C LEU A 366 -9.87 -19.56 -12.13
N LEU A 367 -9.54 -20.54 -11.28
CA LEU A 367 -9.26 -21.90 -11.70
C LEU A 367 -10.44 -22.54 -12.44
N GLY A 368 -11.68 -22.33 -11.95
CA GLY A 368 -12.90 -22.77 -12.60
C GLY A 368 -13.06 -22.15 -13.98
N VAL A 369 -12.83 -20.84 -14.11
CA VAL A 369 -12.86 -20.13 -15.41
C VAL A 369 -11.81 -20.68 -16.37
N LEU A 370 -10.54 -20.76 -15.94
CA LEU A 370 -9.43 -21.25 -16.76
C LEU A 370 -9.62 -22.72 -17.18
N SER A 371 -10.34 -23.51 -16.38
CA SER A 371 -10.59 -24.92 -16.68
C SER A 371 -11.62 -25.13 -17.79
N ARG A 372 -12.45 -24.12 -18.11
CA ARG A 372 -13.46 -24.21 -19.18
C ARG A 372 -12.78 -24.28 -20.54
N SER A 373 -12.99 -25.36 -21.26
CA SER A 373 -12.34 -25.64 -22.55
C SER A 373 -12.98 -24.95 -23.76
N SER A 374 -14.07 -24.19 -23.60
CA SER A 374 -14.92 -23.73 -24.71
C SER A 374 -15.45 -22.30 -24.54
N GLY A 375 -14.62 -21.36 -24.09
CA GLY A 375 -14.96 -19.93 -24.01
C GLY A 375 -14.03 -19.07 -24.87
N PRO A 376 -14.48 -17.87 -25.29
CA PRO A 376 -13.59 -16.90 -25.93
C PRO A 376 -12.47 -16.51 -24.95
N LEU A 377 -11.24 -16.39 -25.48
CA LEU A 377 -10.11 -15.84 -24.74
C LEU A 377 -10.42 -14.36 -24.43
N PRO A 378 -10.41 -13.92 -23.16
CA PRO A 378 -10.59 -12.52 -22.85
C PRO A 378 -9.50 -11.66 -23.49
N ASP A 379 -9.87 -10.43 -23.86
CA ASP A 379 -8.94 -9.48 -24.47
C ASP A 379 -7.76 -9.17 -23.53
N VAL A 380 -6.66 -8.70 -24.12
CA VAL A 380 -5.43 -8.36 -23.40
C VAL A 380 -5.69 -7.34 -22.28
N GLY A 381 -6.55 -6.35 -22.50
CA GLY A 381 -6.89 -5.34 -21.51
C GLY A 381 -7.61 -5.92 -20.30
N THR A 382 -8.55 -6.84 -20.51
CA THR A 382 -9.25 -7.55 -19.43
C THR A 382 -8.29 -8.40 -18.61
N ARG A 383 -7.37 -9.13 -19.26
CA ARG A 383 -6.37 -9.95 -18.58
C ARG A 383 -5.35 -9.12 -17.79
N LEU A 384 -4.92 -7.98 -18.36
CA LEU A 384 -4.03 -7.03 -17.67
C LEU A 384 -4.71 -6.37 -16.47
N ARG A 385 -6.00 -6.00 -16.57
CA ARG A 385 -6.76 -5.47 -15.43
C ARG A 385 -6.86 -6.49 -14.29
N LEU A 386 -7.18 -7.75 -14.60
CA LEU A 386 -7.19 -8.82 -13.61
C LEU A 386 -5.82 -8.95 -12.93
N ALA A 387 -4.74 -9.04 -13.71
CA ALA A 387 -3.38 -9.13 -13.18
C ALA A 387 -3.03 -7.95 -12.27
N ALA A 388 -3.31 -6.71 -12.70
CA ALA A 388 -3.04 -5.50 -11.92
C ALA A 388 -3.82 -5.48 -10.59
N GLN A 389 -5.10 -5.87 -10.60
CA GLN A 389 -5.92 -5.92 -9.39
C GLN A 389 -5.41 -6.94 -8.37
N LEU A 390 -4.94 -8.11 -8.83
CA LEU A 390 -4.34 -9.12 -7.96
C LEU A 390 -3.01 -8.65 -7.38
N CYS A 391 -2.15 -8.02 -8.19
CA CYS A 391 -0.90 -7.42 -7.74
C CYS A 391 -1.15 -6.36 -6.67
N GLN A 392 -2.10 -5.44 -6.92
CA GLN A 392 -2.44 -4.38 -5.98
C GLN A 392 -3.01 -4.92 -4.66
N THR A 393 -3.84 -5.96 -4.72
CA THR A 393 -4.41 -6.59 -3.51
C THR A 393 -3.33 -7.25 -2.66
N LEU A 394 -2.42 -8.01 -3.28
CA LEU A 394 -1.31 -8.65 -2.56
C LEU A 394 -0.34 -7.60 -2.00
N LEU A 395 -0.04 -6.55 -2.77
CA LEU A 395 0.83 -5.47 -2.34
C LEU A 395 0.29 -4.77 -1.08
N SER A 396 -1.01 -4.44 -1.07
CA SER A 396 -1.66 -3.83 0.09
C SER A 396 -1.57 -4.74 1.33
N PHE A 397 -1.75 -6.05 1.14
CA PHE A 397 -1.63 -7.05 2.20
C PHE A 397 -0.20 -7.15 2.76
N HIS A 398 0.81 -7.19 1.88
CA HIS A 398 2.23 -7.25 2.26
C HIS A 398 2.70 -6.00 2.99
N THR A 399 2.20 -4.84 2.58
CA THR A 399 2.55 -3.54 3.17
C THR A 399 1.94 -3.37 4.55
N ALA A 400 0.76 -3.95 4.77
CA ALA A 400 0.18 -4.10 6.10
C ALA A 400 1.01 -4.99 7.05
N GLY A 401 2.02 -5.72 6.53
CA GLY A 401 2.87 -6.61 7.31
C GLY A 401 2.42 -8.07 7.32
N TRP A 402 1.50 -8.47 6.44
CA TRP A 402 0.96 -9.82 6.38
C TRP A 402 1.51 -10.63 5.19
N LEU A 403 1.52 -11.95 5.34
CA LEU A 403 1.88 -12.94 4.33
C LEU A 403 0.66 -13.82 4.07
N HIS A 404 0.32 -14.06 2.80
CA HIS A 404 -0.88 -14.80 2.39
C HIS A 404 -0.65 -16.32 2.44
N LYS A 405 0.51 -16.78 1.98
CA LYS A 405 1.00 -18.18 1.97
C LYS A 405 0.26 -19.18 1.09
N ASP A 406 -0.85 -18.76 0.50
CA ASP A 406 -1.76 -19.64 -0.23
C ASP A 406 -2.31 -19.00 -1.51
N VAL A 407 -1.55 -18.12 -2.17
CA VAL A 407 -1.99 -17.47 -3.42
C VAL A 407 -2.04 -18.52 -4.55
N ARG A 408 -3.22 -18.73 -5.13
CA ARG A 408 -3.44 -19.61 -6.30
C ARG A 408 -4.77 -19.27 -6.98
N SER A 409 -4.97 -19.73 -8.22
CA SER A 409 -6.20 -19.49 -8.99
C SER A 409 -7.47 -20.09 -8.37
N GLU A 410 -7.37 -21.10 -7.51
CA GLU A 410 -8.52 -21.62 -6.74
C GLU A 410 -9.00 -20.63 -5.67
N ASN A 411 -8.08 -19.83 -5.15
CA ASN A 411 -8.29 -18.87 -4.06
C ASN A 411 -8.58 -17.45 -4.59
N ILE A 412 -8.93 -17.33 -5.88
CA ILE A 412 -9.34 -16.07 -6.50
C ILE A 412 -10.76 -16.26 -7.00
N LEU A 413 -11.73 -15.58 -6.38
CA LEU A 413 -13.13 -15.65 -6.79
C LEU A 413 -13.46 -14.48 -7.72
N LEU A 414 -14.08 -14.78 -8.85
CA LEU A 414 -14.58 -13.81 -9.81
C LEU A 414 -16.08 -13.63 -9.58
N ILE A 415 -16.47 -12.40 -9.27
CA ILE A 415 -17.86 -12.03 -8.97
C ILE A 415 -18.41 -11.16 -10.10
N SER A 416 -19.44 -11.66 -10.78
CA SER A 416 -20.10 -10.95 -11.87
C SER A 416 -21.49 -10.49 -11.44
N SER A 417 -21.83 -9.24 -11.77
CA SER A 417 -23.17 -8.70 -11.53
C SER A 417 -24.19 -9.43 -12.41
N PRO A 418 -25.38 -9.78 -11.90
CA PRO A 418 -26.44 -10.41 -12.71
C PRO A 418 -26.93 -9.50 -13.85
N SER A 419 -26.74 -8.17 -13.72
CA SER A 419 -27.16 -7.18 -14.69
C SER A 419 -26.17 -6.99 -15.86
N SER A 420 -24.94 -7.50 -15.75
CA SER A 420 -23.98 -7.48 -16.87
C SER A 420 -24.23 -8.68 -17.79
N GLN A 421 -25.26 -8.59 -18.63
CA GLN A 421 -25.46 -9.52 -19.75
C GLN A 421 -24.40 -9.37 -20.86
N SER A 422 -23.36 -8.54 -20.66
CA SER A 422 -22.22 -8.51 -21.56
C SER A 422 -21.33 -9.73 -21.32
N ILE A 423 -21.14 -10.50 -22.39
CA ILE A 423 -20.23 -11.66 -22.48
C ILE A 423 -18.75 -11.29 -22.17
N ASP A 424 -18.46 -9.98 -22.03
CA ASP A 424 -17.11 -9.41 -21.92
C ASP A 424 -16.63 -9.10 -20.49
N SER A 425 -17.44 -9.28 -19.44
CA SER A 425 -16.99 -8.95 -18.07
C SER A 425 -16.59 -10.21 -17.29
N LEU A 426 -15.29 -10.41 -17.13
CA LEU A 426 -14.65 -11.49 -16.34
C LEU A 426 -15.01 -11.46 -14.83
N GLY A 427 -15.95 -10.60 -14.41
CA GLY A 427 -16.25 -10.33 -13.01
C GLY A 427 -15.12 -9.56 -12.32
N ARG A 428 -15.38 -9.09 -11.10
CA ARG A 428 -14.37 -8.49 -10.23
C ARG A 428 -13.63 -9.57 -9.44
N PRO A 429 -12.29 -9.54 -9.38
CA PRO A 429 -11.51 -10.52 -8.62
C PRO A 429 -11.49 -10.19 -7.14
N TYR A 430 -11.70 -11.21 -6.32
CA TYR A 430 -11.53 -11.18 -4.88
C TYR A 430 -10.50 -12.23 -4.47
N LEU A 431 -9.47 -11.81 -3.73
CA LEU A 431 -8.52 -12.72 -3.13
C LEU A 431 -9.14 -13.35 -1.88
N CYS A 432 -9.03 -14.67 -1.77
CA CYS A 432 -9.52 -15.51 -0.68
C CYS A 432 -8.40 -16.48 -0.26
N GLY A 433 -8.69 -17.41 0.65
CA GLY A 433 -7.75 -18.44 1.08
C GLY A 433 -6.75 -17.94 2.14
N PHE A 434 -7.22 -17.08 3.05
CA PHE A 434 -6.42 -16.53 4.15
C PHE A 434 -6.18 -17.52 5.28
N SER A 435 -6.62 -18.78 5.14
CA SER A 435 -6.50 -19.82 6.17
C SER A 435 -5.05 -20.05 6.65
N PHE A 436 -4.04 -19.79 5.82
CA PHE A 436 -2.62 -19.87 6.22
C PHE A 436 -1.97 -18.51 6.44
N ALA A 437 -2.71 -17.42 6.29
CA ALA A 437 -2.18 -16.08 6.40
C ALA A 437 -1.66 -15.79 7.82
N ARG A 438 -0.56 -15.05 7.90
CA ARG A 438 0.11 -14.71 9.15
C ARG A 438 0.85 -13.38 9.04
N GLN A 439 1.21 -12.82 10.19
CA GLN A 439 2.13 -11.69 10.22
C GLN A 439 3.52 -12.11 9.73
N GLY A 440 4.23 -11.17 9.11
CA GLY A 440 5.55 -11.38 8.51
C GLY A 440 6.71 -11.49 9.50
N SER A 441 6.44 -11.64 10.81
CA SER A 441 7.50 -11.79 11.80
C SER A 441 8.31 -13.08 11.57
N PRO A 442 9.64 -13.07 11.72
CA PRO A 442 10.47 -14.28 11.71
C PRO A 442 10.15 -15.25 12.85
N THR A 443 9.57 -14.77 13.95
CA THR A 443 9.20 -15.59 15.12
C THR A 443 7.85 -16.31 14.95
N GLU A 444 7.09 -15.96 13.91
CA GLU A 444 5.79 -16.56 13.65
C GLU A 444 5.92 -17.97 13.07
N ILE A 445 5.19 -18.91 13.67
CA ILE A 445 5.21 -20.31 13.24
C ILE A 445 4.66 -20.40 11.81
N SER A 446 5.50 -20.82 10.87
CA SER A 446 5.07 -21.07 9.50
C SER A 446 4.33 -22.40 9.42
N GLU A 447 2.99 -22.33 9.45
CA GLU A 447 2.14 -23.50 9.17
C GLU A 447 2.42 -24.05 7.77
N GLN A 448 2.64 -25.36 7.67
CA GLN A 448 2.80 -26.02 6.38
C GLN A 448 1.42 -26.28 5.76
N PRO A 449 1.26 -25.98 4.48
CA PRO A 449 0.05 -26.40 3.78
C PRO A 449 0.15 -27.85 3.30
N SER A 450 -1.00 -28.37 2.90
CA SER A 450 -1.27 -29.73 2.39
C SER A 450 -0.15 -30.32 1.51
N GLU A 451 0.13 -31.63 1.65
CA GLU A 451 0.97 -32.48 0.77
C GLU A 451 0.36 -32.69 -0.64
N ASP A 452 -0.39 -31.72 -1.13
CA ASP A 452 -1.11 -31.80 -2.39
C ASP A 452 -0.28 -31.14 -3.49
N LEU A 453 0.32 -31.97 -4.35
CA LEU A 453 1.13 -31.54 -5.49
C LEU A 453 0.42 -30.52 -6.38
N SER A 454 -0.91 -30.55 -6.45
CA SER A 454 -1.68 -29.59 -7.25
C SER A 454 -1.66 -28.16 -6.67
N ARG A 455 -1.34 -28.02 -5.39
CA ARG A 455 -1.11 -26.75 -4.69
C ARG A 455 0.38 -26.41 -4.62
N ASP A 456 1.23 -27.42 -4.50
CA ASP A 456 2.68 -27.21 -4.36
C ASP A 456 3.34 -26.65 -5.61
N ILE A 457 2.75 -26.83 -6.80
CA ILE A 457 3.23 -26.17 -8.02
C ILE A 457 3.18 -24.63 -7.96
N TYR A 458 2.44 -24.04 -7.01
CA TYR A 458 2.42 -22.59 -6.75
C TYR A 458 3.45 -22.16 -5.69
N ARG A 459 4.12 -23.09 -5.01
CA ARG A 459 5.05 -22.76 -3.92
C ARG A 459 6.45 -22.53 -4.44
N HIS A 460 7.10 -21.54 -3.84
CA HIS A 460 8.53 -21.32 -4.04
C HIS A 460 9.35 -22.54 -3.59
N ALA A 461 10.45 -22.85 -4.27
CA ALA A 461 11.29 -24.03 -3.99
C ALA A 461 11.70 -24.14 -2.51
N LYS A 462 12.16 -23.04 -1.91
CA LYS A 462 12.52 -22.91 -0.48
C LYS A 462 11.35 -23.10 0.51
N ALA A 463 10.11 -23.09 0.03
CA ALA A 463 8.89 -23.34 0.82
C ALA A 463 8.30 -24.75 0.61
N LEU A 464 8.98 -25.63 -0.15
CA LEU A 464 8.56 -27.00 -0.39
C LEU A 464 9.18 -27.96 0.65
N GLY A 465 8.38 -28.93 1.10
CA GLY A 465 8.85 -30.05 1.93
C GLY A 465 9.25 -29.70 3.37
N GLU A 466 9.89 -30.68 4.03
CA GLU A 466 10.39 -30.56 5.40
C GLU A 466 11.92 -30.84 5.46
N PRO A 467 12.70 -29.99 6.15
CA PRO A 467 12.33 -28.67 6.67
C PRO A 467 12.26 -27.62 5.54
N SER A 468 11.27 -26.73 5.59
CA SER A 468 11.20 -25.55 4.72
C SER A 468 11.84 -24.33 5.38
N GLU A 469 12.26 -23.36 4.57
CA GLU A 469 12.68 -22.05 5.06
C GLU A 469 11.49 -21.26 5.61
N SER A 470 11.76 -20.28 6.48
CA SER A 470 10.73 -19.37 6.95
C SER A 470 10.08 -18.65 5.78
N PHE A 471 8.75 -18.67 5.72
CA PHE A 471 8.03 -18.05 4.62
C PHE A 471 8.22 -16.53 4.61
N GLU A 472 8.48 -15.96 3.44
CA GLU A 472 8.68 -14.53 3.25
C GLU A 472 7.84 -13.98 2.09
N ARG A 473 7.76 -12.65 1.96
CA ARG A 473 6.95 -11.96 0.95
C ARG A 473 7.26 -12.41 -0.49
N TYR A 474 8.53 -12.64 -0.81
CA TYR A 474 8.90 -13.07 -2.17
C TYR A 474 8.35 -14.45 -2.55
N MET A 475 8.02 -15.30 -1.56
CA MET A 475 7.40 -16.61 -1.82
C MET A 475 5.91 -16.46 -2.19
N ASP A 476 5.22 -15.46 -1.63
CA ASP A 476 3.90 -15.05 -2.10
C ASP A 476 3.98 -14.43 -3.50
N ALA A 477 5.01 -13.62 -3.78
CA ALA A 477 5.27 -13.05 -5.10
C ALA A 477 5.46 -14.16 -6.16
N TYR A 478 6.22 -15.21 -5.85
CA TYR A 478 6.35 -16.39 -6.71
C TYR A 478 4.99 -17.05 -7.00
N SER A 479 4.18 -17.22 -5.96
CA SER A 479 2.84 -17.80 -6.06
C SER A 479 1.93 -16.95 -6.96
N LEU A 480 2.04 -15.62 -6.86
CA LEU A 480 1.39 -14.67 -7.75
C LEU A 480 1.92 -14.79 -9.19
N GLY A 481 3.24 -14.91 -9.40
CA GLY A 481 3.86 -15.13 -10.70
C GLY A 481 3.30 -16.35 -11.43
N CYS A 482 3.05 -17.43 -10.70
CA CYS A 482 2.40 -18.63 -11.21
C CYS A 482 0.98 -18.32 -11.72
N VAL A 483 0.17 -17.58 -10.95
CA VAL A 483 -1.18 -17.14 -11.36
C VAL A 483 -1.12 -16.19 -12.57
N LEU A 484 -0.11 -15.33 -12.64
CA LEU A 484 0.09 -14.42 -13.76
C LEU A 484 0.41 -15.17 -15.05
N ILE A 485 1.20 -16.26 -14.98
CA ILE A 485 1.41 -17.17 -16.11
C ILE A 485 0.08 -17.82 -16.54
N GLU A 486 -0.76 -18.26 -15.59
CA GLU A 486 -2.09 -18.78 -15.91
C GLU A 486 -2.95 -17.75 -16.65
N ILE A 487 -2.89 -16.48 -16.27
CA ILE A 487 -3.59 -15.37 -16.95
C ILE A 487 -2.99 -15.12 -18.34
N ALA A 488 -1.67 -15.15 -18.49
CA ALA A 488 -0.99 -14.94 -19.75
C ALA A 488 -1.31 -16.01 -20.80
N GLU A 489 -1.38 -17.27 -20.39
CA GLU A 489 -1.77 -18.41 -21.26
C GLU A 489 -3.26 -18.71 -21.24
N TRP A 490 -4.02 -18.06 -20.35
CA TRP A 490 -5.42 -18.34 -20.08
C TRP A 490 -5.71 -19.84 -19.88
N THR A 491 -4.82 -20.51 -19.15
CA THR A 491 -4.80 -21.96 -18.98
C THR A 491 -4.37 -22.30 -17.55
N PRO A 492 -4.96 -23.32 -16.88
CA PRO A 492 -4.55 -23.71 -15.54
C PRO A 492 -3.09 -24.16 -15.48
N LEU A 493 -2.39 -23.81 -14.40
CA LEU A 493 -0.95 -24.07 -14.26
C LEU A 493 -0.63 -25.56 -14.40
N ARG A 494 -1.47 -26.42 -13.82
CA ARG A 494 -1.36 -27.88 -13.94
C ARG A 494 -1.30 -28.39 -15.39
N LYS A 495 -1.94 -27.70 -16.34
CA LYS A 495 -1.88 -28.05 -17.77
C LYS A 495 -0.63 -27.49 -18.44
N ILE A 496 -0.22 -26.27 -18.05
CA ILE A 496 0.98 -25.60 -18.57
C ILE A 496 2.23 -26.43 -18.23
N VAL A 497 2.35 -26.87 -16.98
CA VAL A 497 3.54 -27.60 -16.49
C VAL A 497 3.51 -29.10 -16.79
N LYS A 498 2.40 -29.65 -17.29
CA LYS A 498 2.18 -31.10 -17.44
C LYS A 498 3.30 -31.84 -18.17
N LYS A 499 3.87 -31.23 -19.22
CA LYS A 499 4.96 -31.84 -20.02
C LYS A 499 6.30 -31.89 -19.26
N ARG A 500 6.41 -31.14 -18.16
CA ARG A 500 7.61 -31.07 -17.31
C ARG A 500 7.42 -31.89 -16.05
N VAL A 501 6.31 -31.67 -15.36
CA VAL A 501 5.93 -32.38 -14.14
C VAL A 501 4.46 -32.79 -14.26
N ASP A 502 4.21 -34.09 -14.43
CA ASP A 502 2.84 -34.60 -14.51
C ASP A 502 2.29 -34.86 -13.11
N ILE A 503 1.64 -33.85 -12.56
CA ILE A 503 1.00 -33.92 -11.24
C ILE A 503 -0.36 -34.66 -11.24
N SER A 504 -0.81 -35.18 -12.39
CA SER A 504 -2.04 -35.98 -12.44
C SER A 504 -1.85 -37.40 -11.89
N ASN A 505 -0.61 -37.86 -11.78
CA ASN A 505 -0.23 -39.10 -11.13
C ASN A 505 0.85 -38.79 -10.08
N SER A 506 0.47 -38.75 -8.80
CA SER A 506 1.37 -38.42 -7.69
C SER A 506 2.48 -39.46 -7.47
N ASN A 507 2.36 -40.65 -8.06
CA ASN A 507 3.37 -41.69 -7.92
C ASN A 507 4.67 -41.32 -8.65
N GLY A 508 5.71 -40.99 -7.87
CA GLY A 508 7.08 -40.83 -8.35
C GLY A 508 7.50 -39.40 -8.65
N VAL A 509 6.62 -38.40 -8.50
CA VAL A 509 6.99 -36.98 -8.60
C VAL A 509 7.77 -36.58 -7.35
N LYS A 510 9.02 -36.13 -7.52
CA LYS A 510 9.83 -35.62 -6.41
C LYS A 510 9.58 -34.12 -6.23
N LEU A 511 9.71 -33.63 -5.00
CA LEU A 511 9.67 -32.19 -4.73
C LEU A 511 10.76 -31.41 -5.48
N THR A 512 11.89 -32.05 -5.80
CA THR A 512 12.93 -31.48 -6.66
C THR A 512 12.45 -31.20 -8.08
N ASP A 513 11.54 -32.04 -8.60
CA ASP A 513 10.97 -31.84 -9.94
C ASP A 513 10.04 -30.62 -9.91
N VAL A 514 9.23 -30.47 -8.86
CA VAL A 514 8.39 -29.28 -8.63
C VAL A 514 9.24 -28.03 -8.44
N ALA A 515 10.30 -28.09 -7.64
CA ALA A 515 11.22 -26.97 -7.42
C ALA A 515 11.87 -26.48 -8.74
N SER A 516 12.17 -27.40 -9.66
CA SER A 516 12.75 -27.06 -10.97
C SER A 516 11.81 -26.24 -11.89
N LEU A 517 10.51 -26.20 -11.58
CA LEU A 517 9.55 -25.41 -12.36
C LEU A 517 9.85 -23.92 -12.35
N SER A 518 10.42 -23.39 -11.25
CA SER A 518 10.79 -21.97 -11.15
C SER A 518 11.73 -21.56 -12.29
N GLN A 519 12.87 -22.24 -12.41
CA GLN A 519 13.86 -21.97 -13.46
C GLN A 519 13.29 -22.19 -14.86
N TRP A 520 12.46 -23.23 -15.04
CA TRP A 520 11.82 -23.47 -16.33
C TRP A 520 10.86 -22.33 -16.71
N MET A 521 10.00 -21.90 -15.78
CA MET A 521 9.07 -20.78 -16.00
C MET A 521 9.83 -19.50 -16.29
N HIS A 522 10.93 -19.24 -15.58
CA HIS A 522 11.78 -18.09 -15.84
C HIS A 522 12.30 -18.10 -17.28
N ASN A 523 12.99 -19.17 -17.67
CA ASN A 523 13.56 -19.29 -19.02
C ASN A 523 12.48 -19.15 -20.10
N ARG A 524 11.34 -19.82 -19.90
CA ARG A 524 10.23 -19.86 -20.85
C ARG A 524 9.55 -18.50 -21.01
N TYR A 525 9.18 -17.86 -19.92
CA TYR A 525 8.30 -16.69 -19.97
C TYR A 525 9.06 -15.37 -20.01
N ILE A 526 10.26 -15.32 -19.45
CA ILE A 526 11.07 -14.12 -19.34
C ILE A 526 12.21 -14.14 -20.37
N THR A 527 13.09 -15.14 -20.33
CA THR A 527 14.26 -15.20 -21.24
C THR A 527 13.86 -15.40 -22.71
N GLU A 528 12.95 -16.34 -22.99
CA GLU A 528 12.41 -16.58 -24.34
C GLU A 528 11.33 -15.55 -24.73
N GLY A 529 10.93 -14.65 -23.83
CA GLY A 529 10.03 -13.54 -24.12
C GLY A 529 8.55 -13.90 -24.30
N TYR A 530 8.10 -15.11 -23.91
CA TYR A 530 6.69 -15.51 -24.09
C TYR A 530 5.71 -14.61 -23.35
N ALA A 531 6.04 -14.14 -22.15
CA ALA A 531 5.16 -13.23 -21.42
C ALA A 531 5.00 -11.89 -22.15
N ALA A 532 6.08 -11.37 -22.74
CA ALA A 532 6.04 -10.15 -23.55
C ALA A 532 5.20 -10.34 -24.82
N PHE A 533 5.32 -11.50 -25.48
CA PHE A 533 4.48 -11.84 -26.62
C PHE A 533 2.99 -11.93 -26.25
N ARG A 534 2.65 -12.45 -25.08
CA ARG A 534 1.26 -12.66 -24.64
C ARG A 534 0.58 -11.38 -24.14
N LEU A 535 1.26 -10.60 -23.31
CA LEU A 535 0.67 -9.49 -22.55
C LEU A 535 1.55 -8.22 -22.52
N GLY A 536 2.66 -8.19 -23.25
CA GLY A 536 3.53 -7.02 -23.40
C GLY A 536 4.72 -6.98 -22.43
N VAL A 537 5.68 -6.10 -22.74
CA VAL A 537 6.97 -6.01 -22.04
C VAL A 537 6.81 -5.61 -20.57
N ALA A 538 5.88 -4.71 -20.24
CA ALA A 538 5.63 -4.30 -18.87
C ALA A 538 5.18 -5.47 -17.99
N PHE A 539 4.29 -6.33 -18.52
CA PHE A 539 3.85 -7.54 -17.84
C PHE A 539 5.01 -8.52 -17.60
N MET A 540 5.86 -8.73 -18.61
CA MET A 540 7.04 -9.59 -18.48
C MET A 540 8.02 -9.07 -17.41
N LYS A 541 8.24 -7.76 -17.32
CA LYS A 541 9.11 -7.16 -16.29
C LYS A 541 8.57 -7.43 -14.88
N MET A 542 7.27 -7.27 -14.68
CA MET A 542 6.63 -7.61 -13.40
C MET A 542 6.73 -9.12 -13.10
N LEU A 543 6.53 -9.97 -14.11
CA LEU A 543 6.69 -11.42 -13.95
C LEU A 543 8.12 -11.80 -13.56
N ALA A 544 9.13 -11.09 -14.08
CA ALA A 544 10.54 -11.32 -13.72
C ALA A 544 10.88 -11.03 -12.27
N LEU A 545 10.10 -10.18 -11.60
CA LEU A 545 10.24 -9.94 -10.16
C LEU A 545 9.56 -11.03 -9.33
N CYS A 546 8.48 -11.59 -9.85
CA CYS A 546 7.77 -12.68 -9.20
C CYS A 546 8.53 -14.01 -9.33
N ILE A 547 9.16 -14.23 -10.49
CA ILE A 547 9.89 -15.45 -10.83
C ILE A 547 11.30 -15.03 -11.28
N PRO A 548 12.19 -14.66 -10.33
CA PRO A 548 13.56 -14.26 -10.64
C PRO A 548 14.37 -15.41 -11.24
N ALA A 549 15.54 -15.09 -11.79
CA ALA A 549 16.47 -16.11 -12.23
C ALA A 549 17.04 -16.81 -11.00
N GLU A 550 17.17 -18.15 -11.07
CA GLU A 550 17.69 -18.94 -9.95
C GLU A 550 16.90 -18.73 -8.64
N ASP A 551 17.56 -18.88 -7.48
CA ASP A 551 16.99 -18.67 -6.15
C ASP A 551 17.29 -17.25 -5.61
N GLU A 552 17.55 -16.28 -6.49
CA GLU A 552 17.79 -14.89 -6.07
C GLU A 552 16.56 -14.35 -5.33
N LYS A 553 16.79 -13.82 -4.13
CA LYS A 553 15.76 -13.14 -3.37
C LYS A 553 15.57 -11.75 -4.00
N PRO A 554 14.42 -11.46 -4.64
CA PRO A 554 14.19 -10.16 -5.25
C PRO A 554 14.18 -9.09 -4.16
N ASP A 555 14.71 -7.90 -4.46
CA ASP A 555 14.60 -6.79 -3.52
C ASP A 555 13.10 -6.49 -3.32
N LEU A 556 12.72 -6.31 -2.06
CA LEU A 556 11.37 -5.89 -1.70
C LEU A 556 11.00 -4.57 -2.38
N ALA A 557 11.99 -3.69 -2.58
CA ALA A 557 11.84 -2.45 -3.33
C ALA A 557 11.52 -2.70 -4.81
N ASP A 558 12.04 -3.77 -5.41
CA ASP A 558 11.79 -4.11 -6.81
C ASP A 558 10.37 -4.58 -7.05
N PHE A 559 9.79 -5.33 -6.10
CA PHE A 559 8.37 -5.72 -6.17
C PHE A 559 7.45 -4.50 -6.11
N LEU A 560 7.82 -3.48 -5.33
CA LEU A 560 7.16 -2.17 -5.26
C LEU A 560 7.36 -1.31 -6.51
N LEU A 561 8.40 -1.60 -7.32
CA LEU A 561 8.77 -0.80 -8.49
C LEU A 561 7.89 -1.06 -9.73
N CYS A 562 7.25 -2.23 -9.82
CA CYS A 562 6.51 -2.66 -11.02
C CYS A 562 4.98 -2.77 -10.88
N THR A 563 4.45 -2.78 -9.65
CA THR A 563 3.02 -2.66 -9.36
C THR A 563 2.59 -1.20 -9.40
#